data_AF-A0A126RCN6-F1
#
_entry.id   AF-A0A126RCN6-F1
#
_cell.length_a   1.000
_cell.length_b   1.000
_cell.length_c   1.000
_cell.angle_alpha   90.00
_cell.angle_beta   90.00
_cell.angle_gamma   90.00
#
_symmetry.space_group_name_H-M   'P 1'
#
loop_
_entity.id
_entity.type
_entity.pdbx_description
1 polymer ?
#
loop_
_entity_poly.entity_id
_entity_poly.type
_entity_poly.pdbx_seq_one_letter_code
_entity_poly.pdbx_strand_id
1 'polypeptide(L)'
;MSVLVEFPGGVHREVPAQLRQIFAQQWDGSAEFEQVPLNCDPHWKFERRGTRWVAVPRNGQLVALRPRDVAWWQFVDLMVEHEQGIVSAAQADVELPFDMQPAA
;
A
#
# COMPACT_ATOMS: atom_id res chain seq x y z
N MET A 1 8.23 -12.32 -16.32
CA MET A 1 8.19 -13.35 -15.25
C MET A 1 6.74 -13.55 -14.85
N SER A 2 6.33 -14.80 -14.67
CA SER A 2 4.97 -15.21 -14.31
C SER A 2 5.02 -16.19 -13.16
N VAL A 3 3.92 -16.29 -12.41
CA VAL A 3 3.73 -17.27 -11.34
C VAL A 3 2.42 -18.02 -11.55
N LEU A 4 2.39 -19.30 -11.20
CA LEU A 4 1.20 -20.12 -11.31
C LEU A 4 0.22 -19.80 -10.19
N VAL A 5 -1.03 -19.54 -10.56
CA VAL A 5 -2.13 -19.22 -9.63
C VAL A 5 -3.30 -20.16 -9.88
N GLU A 6 -3.88 -20.67 -8.80
CA GLU A 6 -5.11 -21.45 -8.82
C GLU A 6 -6.33 -20.52 -8.77
N PHE A 7 -7.20 -20.61 -9.77
CA PHE A 7 -8.46 -19.89 -9.90
C PHE A 7 -9.63 -20.73 -9.37
N PRO A 8 -10.79 -20.10 -9.07
CA PRO A 8 -11.99 -20.85 -8.73
C PRO A 8 -12.33 -21.92 -9.77
N GLY A 9 -12.72 -23.10 -9.29
CA GLY A 9 -12.90 -24.29 -10.13
C GLY A 9 -11.63 -25.12 -10.34
N GLY A 10 -10.51 -24.79 -9.68
CA GLY A 10 -9.26 -25.56 -9.72
C GLY A 10 -8.43 -25.32 -10.98
N VAL A 11 -8.80 -24.35 -11.81
CA VAL A 11 -8.08 -23.99 -13.03
C VAL A 11 -6.79 -23.27 -12.65
N HIS A 12 -5.65 -23.68 -13.20
CA HIS A 12 -4.38 -23.01 -12.95
C HIS A 12 -4.02 -22.11 -14.15
N ARG A 13 -3.55 -20.89 -13.88
CA ARG A 13 -3.11 -19.95 -14.92
C ARG A 13 -1.84 -19.25 -14.50
N GLU A 14 -1.01 -18.91 -15.47
CA GLU A 14 0.12 -18.02 -15.26
C GLU A 14 -0.36 -16.57 -15.18
N VAL A 15 0.11 -15.85 -14.17
CA VAL A 15 -0.14 -14.40 -14.03
C VAL A 15 1.17 -13.65 -13.91
N PRO A 16 1.24 -12.38 -14.35
CA PRO A 16 2.43 -11.55 -14.19
C PRO A 16 2.89 -11.48 -12.73
N ALA A 17 4.20 -11.57 -12.51
CA ALA A 17 4.78 -11.58 -11.17
C ALA A 17 5.95 -10.59 -11.05
N GLN A 18 6.18 -10.11 -9.83
CA GLN A 18 7.36 -9.36 -9.41
C GLN A 18 8.19 -10.20 -8.44
N LEU A 19 9.50 -9.93 -8.40
CA LEU A 19 10.36 -10.48 -7.36
C LEU A 19 10.24 -9.62 -6.10
N ARG A 20 9.96 -10.25 -4.97
CA ARG A 20 9.93 -9.60 -3.65
C ARG A 20 10.94 -10.27 -2.75
N GLN A 21 11.75 -9.48 -2.06
CA GLN A 21 12.68 -9.98 -1.06
C GLN A 21 11.89 -10.46 0.17
N ILE A 22 12.15 -11.69 0.63
CA ILE A 22 11.45 -12.36 1.74
C ILE A 22 12.23 -12.23 3.04
N PHE A 23 13.57 -12.27 2.95
CA PHE A 23 14.46 -12.16 4.10
C PHE A 23 15.47 -11.03 3.88
N ALA A 24 15.77 -10.32 4.97
CA ALA A 24 16.87 -9.37 4.99
C ALA A 24 18.18 -10.08 4.62
N GLN A 25 19.09 -9.31 4.02
CA GLN A 25 20.36 -9.81 3.52
C GLN A 25 21.06 -10.64 4.60
N GLN A 26 21.29 -11.91 4.30
CA GLN A 26 21.97 -12.83 5.21
C GLN A 26 23.44 -12.37 5.36
N TRP A 27 24.10 -12.83 6.42
CA TRP A 27 25.49 -12.47 6.72
C TRP A 27 26.46 -12.80 5.57
N ASP A 28 26.12 -13.78 4.73
CA ASP A 28 26.86 -14.17 3.53
C ASP A 28 26.59 -13.27 2.31
N GLY A 29 25.76 -12.24 2.46
CA GLY A 29 25.37 -11.31 1.40
C GLY A 29 24.23 -11.81 0.50
N SER A 30 23.71 -13.02 0.72
CA SER A 30 22.59 -13.57 -0.07
C SER A 30 21.26 -12.97 0.39
N ALA A 31 20.40 -12.66 -0.58
CA ALA A 31 19.03 -12.23 -0.34
C ALA A 31 18.09 -13.25 -0.96
N GLU A 32 17.09 -13.68 -0.20
CA GLU A 32 16.07 -14.61 -0.69
C GLU A 32 14.92 -13.82 -1.30
N PHE A 33 14.54 -14.20 -2.52
CA PHE A 33 13.45 -13.58 -3.27
C PHE A 33 12.38 -14.61 -3.59
N GLU A 34 11.11 -14.19 -3.53
CA GLU A 34 9.99 -14.95 -4.07
C GLU A 34 9.34 -14.22 -5.23
N GLN A 35 8.67 -15.00 -6.08
CA GLN A 35 7.77 -14.47 -7.08
C GLN A 35 6.39 -14.22 -6.47
N VAL A 36 5.96 -12.97 -6.53
CA VAL A 36 4.66 -12.50 -6.02
C VAL A 36 3.81 -12.04 -7.21
N PRO A 37 2.57 -12.53 -7.37
CA PRO A 37 1.64 -12.03 -8.38
C PRO A 37 1.48 -10.51 -8.32
N LEU A 38 1.47 -9.86 -9.48
CA LEU A 38 1.14 -8.44 -9.59
C LEU A 38 -0.36 -8.23 -9.42
N ASN A 39 -0.73 -7.15 -8.75
CA ASN A 39 -2.13 -6.81 -8.49
C ASN A 39 -2.76 -6.02 -9.65
N CYS A 40 -2.68 -6.56 -10.87
CA CYS A 40 -3.08 -5.87 -12.10
C CYS A 40 -4.43 -6.32 -12.70
N ASP A 41 -5.06 -7.36 -12.16
CA ASP A 41 -6.37 -7.83 -12.62
C ASP A 41 -7.50 -7.08 -11.89
N PRO A 42 -8.50 -6.53 -12.60
CA PRO A 42 -9.61 -5.81 -11.97
C PRO A 42 -10.60 -6.73 -11.23
N HIS A 43 -10.71 -8.00 -11.62
CA HIS A 43 -11.64 -8.97 -11.04
C HIS A 43 -11.00 -9.81 -9.93
N TRP A 44 -9.68 -9.98 -9.95
CA TRP A 44 -8.98 -10.90 -9.07
C TRP A 44 -7.96 -10.20 -8.17
N LYS A 45 -7.88 -10.69 -6.93
CA LYS A 45 -6.74 -10.46 -6.03
C LYS A 45 -6.04 -11.80 -5.80
N PHE A 46 -4.76 -11.77 -5.51
CA PHE A 46 -3.97 -12.97 -5.34
C PHE A 46 -3.51 -13.09 -3.89
N GLU A 47 -3.85 -14.21 -3.24
CA GLU A 47 -3.53 -14.48 -1.84
C GLU A 47 -2.65 -15.72 -1.72
N ARG A 48 -1.77 -15.73 -0.71
CA ARG A 48 -0.90 -16.87 -0.43
C ARG A 48 -1.64 -17.86 0.48
N ARG A 49 -1.75 -19.13 0.06
CA ARG A 49 -2.28 -20.24 0.89
C ARG A 49 -1.23 -21.34 0.97
N GLY A 50 -0.43 -21.33 2.04
CA GLY A 50 0.73 -22.21 2.15
C GLY A 50 1.75 -21.88 1.05
N THR A 51 2.11 -22.87 0.24
CA THR A 51 3.08 -22.70 -0.86
C THR A 51 2.47 -22.25 -2.19
N ARG A 52 1.13 -22.20 -2.31
CA ARG A 52 0.44 -21.83 -3.55
C ARG A 52 -0.16 -20.43 -3.51
N TRP A 53 -0.27 -19.81 -4.67
CA TRP A 53 -1.04 -18.60 -4.90
C TRP A 53 -2.46 -18.97 -5.36
N VAL A 54 -3.45 -18.31 -4.78
CA VAL A 54 -4.86 -18.49 -5.15
C VAL A 54 -5.47 -17.16 -5.58
N ALA A 55 -6.30 -17.21 -6.63
CA ALA A 55 -7.10 -16.08 -7.07
C ALA A 55 -8.40 -16.02 -6.26
N VAL A 56 -8.65 -14.87 -5.65
CA VAL A 56 -9.86 -14.58 -4.89
C VAL A 56 -10.58 -13.43 -5.59
N PRO A 57 -11.92 -13.47 -5.73
CA PRO A 57 -12.66 -12.35 -6.30
C PRO A 57 -12.37 -11.06 -5.53
N ARG A 58 -12.15 -9.96 -6.26
CA ARG A 58 -12.12 -8.63 -5.68
C ARG A 58 -13.55 -8.25 -5.31
N ASN A 59 -13.86 -8.36 -4.03
CA ASN A 59 -15.08 -7.81 -3.47
C ASN A 59 -14.78 -6.36 -3.07
N GLY A 60 -15.06 -5.43 -3.97
CA GLY A 60 -14.98 -4.00 -3.72
C GLY A 60 -16.18 -3.33 -4.36
N GLN A 61 -16.90 -2.53 -3.60
CA GLN A 61 -17.84 -1.58 -4.17
C GLN A 61 -16.98 -0.56 -4.91
N LEU A 62 -17.19 -0.41 -6.23
CA LEU A 62 -16.70 0.78 -6.93
C LEU A 62 -17.26 1.96 -6.16
N VAL A 63 -16.43 2.65 -5.37
CA VAL A 63 -16.79 3.98 -4.89
C VAL A 63 -17.09 4.73 -6.18
N ALA A 64 -18.33 5.20 -6.32
CA ALA A 64 -18.71 6.01 -7.46
C ALA A 64 -17.75 7.21 -7.44
N LEU A 65 -16.71 7.14 -8.28
CA LEU A 65 -15.88 8.29 -8.56
C LEU A 65 -16.87 9.33 -9.06
N ARG A 66 -16.99 10.44 -8.33
CA ARG A 66 -17.93 11.50 -8.68
C ARG A 66 -17.72 11.86 -10.16
N PRO A 67 -18.79 12.22 -10.89
CA PRO A 67 -18.68 12.54 -12.30
C PRO A 67 -17.56 13.54 -12.55
N ARG A 68 -16.78 13.29 -13.61
CA ARG A 68 -15.66 14.10 -14.10
C ARG A 68 -15.90 15.59 -13.88
N ASP A 69 -15.22 16.18 -12.91
CA ASP A 69 -14.78 17.56 -13.06
C ASP A 69 -13.72 17.61 -14.18
N VAL A 70 -13.64 18.77 -14.84
CA VAL A 70 -12.95 19.01 -16.12
C VAL A 70 -11.49 18.52 -16.15
N ALA A 71 -10.86 18.35 -14.98
CA ALA A 71 -9.48 17.92 -14.84
C ALA A 71 -9.26 17.16 -13.52
N TRP A 72 -9.21 15.83 -13.59
CA TRP A 72 -8.97 14.97 -12.41
C TRP A 72 -7.66 15.28 -11.67
N TRP A 73 -6.68 15.88 -12.35
CA TRP A 73 -5.38 16.25 -11.77
C TRP A 73 -5.43 17.47 -10.86
N GLN A 74 -6.49 18.30 -10.91
CA GLN A 74 -6.65 19.45 -10.01
C GLN A 74 -6.96 19.04 -8.56
N PHE A 75 -7.36 17.79 -8.32
CA PHE A 75 -7.58 17.24 -6.98
C PHE A 75 -6.30 16.70 -6.32
N VAL A 76 -5.20 16.58 -7.07
CA VAL A 76 -3.91 16.16 -6.49
C VAL A 76 -3.39 17.24 -5.54
N ASP A 77 -3.53 18.52 -5.91
CA ASP A 77 -3.14 19.64 -5.06
C ASP A 77 -3.97 19.68 -3.75
N LEU A 78 -5.26 19.33 -3.83
CA LEU A 78 -6.14 19.25 -2.67
C LEU A 78 -5.84 18.08 -1.71
N MET A 79 -5.21 17.00 -2.18
CA MET A 79 -4.78 15.90 -1.30
C MET A 79 -3.52 16.24 -0.50
N VAL A 80 -2.65 17.12 -1.01
CA VAL A 80 -1.43 17.58 -0.31
C VAL A 80 -1.78 18.46 0.89
N GLU A 81 -2.83 19.27 0.80
CA GLU A 81 -3.27 20.15 1.89
C GLU A 81 -3.89 19.38 3.07
N HIS A 82 -4.56 18.25 2.80
CA HIS A 82 -5.22 17.47 3.87
C HIS A 82 -4.23 16.72 4.77
N GLU A 83 -3.03 16.39 4.29
CA GLU A 83 -1.97 15.81 5.13
C GLU A 83 -1.35 16.86 6.08
N GLN A 84 -1.41 18.15 5.73
CA GLN A 84 -0.89 19.23 6.59
C GLN A 84 -1.84 19.55 7.75
N GLY A 85 -3.14 19.32 7.60
CA GLY A 85 -4.14 19.51 8.66
C GLY A 85 -4.10 18.44 9.77
N ILE A 86 -3.62 17.23 9.47
CA ILE A 86 -3.54 16.13 10.46
C ILE A 86 -2.29 16.29 11.35
N VAL A 87 -1.18 16.83 10.80
CA VAL A 87 0.04 17.06 11.58
C VAL A 87 -0.11 18.25 12.53
N SER A 88 -0.92 19.27 12.18
CA SER A 88 -1.11 20.44 13.04
C SER A 88 -1.92 20.16 14.31
N ALA A 89 -2.78 19.13 14.34
CA ALA A 89 -3.55 18.77 15.53
C ALA A 89 -2.74 17.95 16.57
N ALA A 90 -1.58 17.41 16.20
CA ALA A 90 -0.73 16.65 17.10
C ALA A 90 0.28 17.52 17.88
N GLN A 91 0.30 18.84 17.64
CA GLN A 91 1.31 19.75 18.19
C GLN A 91 0.73 20.81 19.14
N ALA A 92 -0.44 20.53 19.72
CA ALA A 92 -1.12 21.41 20.68
C ALA A 92 -1.13 20.80 22.09
N ASP A 93 0.00 20.28 22.58
CA ASP A 93 0.16 19.88 23.98
C ASP A 93 1.64 19.90 24.40
N VAL A 94 2.24 21.10 24.51
CA VAL A 94 3.31 21.39 25.50
C VAL A 94 3.27 22.89 25.83
N GLU A 95 2.38 23.30 26.73
CA GLU A 95 2.58 24.51 27.52
C GLU A 95 3.45 24.18 28.74
N LEU A 96 4.64 24.77 28.82
CA LEU A 96 5.29 25.06 30.10
C LEU A 96 5.92 26.46 30.02
N PRO A 97 5.48 27.44 30.83
CA PRO A 97 6.18 28.71 30.95
C PRO A 97 7.36 28.55 31.92
N PHE A 98 8.58 28.65 31.42
CA PHE A 98 9.76 28.88 32.28
C PHE A 98 9.88 30.38 32.53
N ASP A 99 9.44 30.83 33.70
CA ASP A 99 9.84 32.11 34.28
C ASP A 99 11.36 32.09 34.55
N MET A 100 12.08 33.07 34.00
CA MET A 100 13.47 33.34 34.35
C MET A 100 13.62 34.81 34.71
N GLN A 101 13.53 35.13 36.00
CA GLN A 101 13.87 36.43 36.57
C GLN A 101 15.37 36.71 36.40
N PRO A 102 15.78 37.93 36.02
CA PRO A 102 17.18 38.34 36.13
C PRO A 102 17.46 38.75 37.59
N ALA A 103 18.51 38.18 38.18
CA ALA A 103 19.07 38.67 39.44
C ALA A 103 19.77 40.02 39.21
N ALA A 104 19.54 40.95 40.14
CA ALA A 104 20.16 42.28 40.22
C ALA A 104 21.62 42.21 40.68
#